data_AF-A0A7Y2K0K7-F1
#
_entry.id   AF-A0A7Y2K0K7-F1
#
_cell.length_a   1.000
_cell.length_b   1.000
_cell.length_c   1.000
_cell.angle_alpha   90.00
_cell.angle_beta   90.00
_cell.angle_gamma   90.00
#
_symmetry.space_group_name_H-M   'P 1'
#
loop_
_entity.id
_entity.type
_entity.pdbx_description
1 polymer ?
#
loop_
_entity_poly.entity_id
_entity_poly.type
_entity_poly.pdbx_seq_one_letter_code
_entity_poly.pdbx_strand_id
1 'polypeptide(L)'
;MTTRQSSLDAYVFEVLMPDLVGHDRRPAAFVVYLHLLYSAQALGRDQVPASLQAIAVKTGLSKSAVQAALRHLKRRGLVGDEEVGTQVNPVRHVLRPWRRRWPLDAAP
;
A
#
# COMPACT_ATOMS: atom_id res chain seq x y z
N MET A 1 -24.96 -0.70 2.49
CA MET A 1 -23.52 -0.91 2.22
C MET A 1 -23.07 -2.07 3.09
N THR A 2 -22.68 -3.21 2.52
CA THR A 2 -22.15 -4.33 3.30
C THR A 2 -20.69 -4.03 3.62
N THR A 3 -20.41 -3.67 4.87
CA THR A 3 -19.03 -3.44 5.34
C THR A 3 -18.34 -4.79 5.48
N ARG A 4 -17.24 -5.01 4.76
CA ARG A 4 -16.36 -6.16 5.00
C ARG A 4 -15.37 -5.80 6.08
N GLN A 5 -15.17 -6.71 7.03
CA GLN A 5 -14.10 -6.59 8.02
C GLN A 5 -12.78 -7.02 7.38
N SER A 6 -11.72 -6.23 7.61
CA SER A 6 -10.35 -6.54 7.17
C SER A 6 -9.39 -6.47 8.36
N SER A 7 -8.53 -7.48 8.52
CA SER A 7 -7.47 -7.46 9.53
C SER A 7 -6.25 -6.68 9.01
N LEU A 8 -5.72 -5.80 9.85
CA LEU A 8 -4.43 -5.14 9.64
C LEU A 8 -3.43 -5.65 10.67
N ASP A 9 -2.20 -5.88 10.22
CA ASP A 9 -1.07 -6.21 11.08
C ASP A 9 -0.72 -5.01 11.96
N ALA A 10 -0.39 -5.23 13.24
CA ALA A 10 0.02 -4.19 14.17
C ALA A 10 1.20 -3.38 13.62
N TYR A 11 2.10 -4.01 12.85
CA TYR A 11 3.21 -3.36 12.16
C TYR A 11 2.77 -2.13 11.33
N VAL A 12 1.57 -2.17 10.75
CA VAL A 12 1.04 -1.07 9.93
C VAL A 12 0.87 0.21 10.76
N PHE A 13 0.44 0.08 12.01
CA PHE A 13 0.17 1.22 12.88
C PHE A 13 1.38 1.56 13.76
N GLU A 14 2.13 0.56 14.22
CA GLU A 14 3.23 0.74 15.16
C GLU A 14 4.53 1.13 14.48
N VAL A 15 4.74 0.74 13.23
CA VAL A 15 6.00 0.97 12.51
C VAL A 15 5.77 1.77 11.23
N LEU A 16 4.90 1.26 10.34
CA LEU A 16 4.75 1.83 9.01
C LEU A 16 4.14 3.25 9.04
N MET A 17 3.15 3.48 9.90
CA MET A 17 2.52 4.79 10.03
C MET A 17 3.51 5.83 10.60
N PRO A 18 4.21 5.61 11.72
CA PRO A 18 5.26 6.52 12.18
C PRO A 18 6.35 6.79 11.14
N ASP A 19 6.79 5.76 10.41
CA ASP A 19 7.81 5.91 9.37
C ASP A 19 7.32 6.80 8.22
N LEU A 20 6.17 6.48 7.62
CA LEU A 20 5.69 7.21 6.46
C LEU A 20 5.13 8.59 6.82
N VAL A 21 4.41 8.72 7.92
CA VAL A 21 3.73 9.98 8.32
C VAL A 21 4.67 10.86 9.14
N GLY A 22 5.38 10.30 10.10
CA GLY A 22 6.23 11.02 11.03
C GLY A 22 7.63 11.28 10.46
N HIS A 23 8.35 10.22 10.10
CA HIS A 23 9.75 10.32 9.65
C HIS A 23 9.85 10.88 8.22
N ASP A 24 9.17 10.27 7.26
CA ASP A 24 9.22 10.66 5.86
C ASP A 24 8.39 11.91 5.53
N ARG A 25 7.48 12.28 6.44
CA ARG A 25 6.51 13.38 6.25
C ARG A 25 5.66 13.19 4.98
N ARG A 26 5.25 11.94 4.72
CA ARG A 26 4.44 11.53 3.54
C ARG A 26 3.12 10.86 3.96
N PRO A 27 2.15 11.60 4.52
CA PRO A 27 0.83 11.04 4.87
C PRO A 27 0.08 10.47 3.65
N ALA A 28 0.21 11.09 2.48
CA ALA A 28 -0.37 10.58 1.25
C ALA A 28 0.18 9.19 0.86
N ALA A 29 1.46 8.90 1.16
CA ALA A 29 2.05 7.59 0.90
C ALA A 29 1.42 6.51 1.80
N PHE A 30 1.19 6.82 3.07
CA PHE A 30 0.51 5.92 4.00
C PHE A 30 -0.92 5.61 3.56
N VAL A 31 -1.70 6.64 3.19
CA VAL A 31 -3.09 6.47 2.72
C VAL A 31 -3.14 5.62 1.43
N VAL A 32 -2.27 5.90 0.47
CA VAL A 32 -2.20 5.11 -0.78
C VAL A 32 -1.82 3.67 -0.48
N TYR A 33 -0.87 3.42 0.42
CA TYR A 33 -0.48 2.07 0.82
C TYR A 33 -1.64 1.31 1.45
N LEU A 34 -2.36 1.92 2.41
CA LEU A 34 -3.52 1.31 3.04
C LEU A 34 -4.62 0.94 2.03
N HIS A 35 -4.91 1.83 1.08
CA HIS A 35 -5.89 1.55 0.03
C HIS A 35 -5.49 0.35 -0.83
N LEU A 36 -4.22 0.29 -1.25
CA LEU A 36 -3.71 -0.83 -2.03
C LEU A 36 -3.70 -2.13 -1.22
N LEU A 37 -3.30 -2.07 0.06
CA LEU A 37 -3.30 -3.22 0.96
C LEU A 37 -4.71 -3.79 1.16
N TYR A 38 -5.71 -2.94 1.40
CA TYR A 38 -7.11 -3.36 1.49
C TYR A 38 -7.60 -3.96 0.17
N SER A 39 -7.26 -3.34 -0.96
CA SER A 39 -7.62 -3.83 -2.29
C SER A 39 -7.01 -5.20 -2.59
N ALA A 40 -5.75 -5.42 -2.21
CA ALA A 40 -5.06 -6.69 -2.35
C ALA A 40 -5.73 -7.80 -1.50
N GLN A 41 -6.09 -7.48 -0.25
CA GLN A 41 -6.84 -8.40 0.61
C GLN A 41 -8.21 -8.74 0.01
N ALA A 42 -8.93 -7.74 -0.51
CA ALA A 42 -10.25 -7.94 -1.12
C ALA A 42 -10.19 -8.81 -2.40
N LEU A 43 -9.08 -8.76 -3.14
CA LEU A 43 -8.83 -9.58 -4.33
C LEU A 43 -8.22 -10.95 -4.02
N GLY A 44 -7.74 -11.18 -2.79
CA GLY A 44 -7.00 -12.39 -2.42
C GLY A 44 -5.63 -12.52 -3.10
N ARG A 45 -5.06 -11.42 -3.62
CA ARG A 45 -3.77 -11.41 -4.32
C ARG A 45 -3.05 -10.08 -4.13
N ASP A 46 -1.71 -10.11 -4.15
CA ASP A 46 -0.87 -8.91 -3.97
C ASP A 46 -0.85 -7.97 -5.20
N GLN A 47 -1.37 -8.45 -6.34
CA GLN A 47 -1.49 -7.69 -7.58
C GLN A 47 -2.81 -6.91 -7.64
N VAL A 48 -2.69 -5.59 -7.57
CA VAL A 48 -3.82 -4.66 -7.62
C VAL A 48 -3.79 -3.89 -8.94
N PRO A 49 -4.69 -4.17 -9.88
CA PRO A 49 -4.81 -3.40 -11.10
C PRO A 49 -5.55 -2.09 -10.79
N ALA A 50 -4.81 -0.99 -10.66
CA ALA A 50 -5.38 0.30 -10.27
C ALA A 50 -4.66 1.49 -10.91
N SER A 51 -5.34 2.21 -11.80
CA SER A 51 -4.85 3.47 -12.38
C SER A 51 -4.59 4.55 -11.33
N LEU A 52 -3.71 5.52 -11.65
CA LEU A 52 -3.52 6.71 -10.81
C LEU A 52 -4.84 7.44 -10.53
N GLN A 53 -5.72 7.51 -11.54
CA GLN A 53 -7.02 8.17 -11.40
C GLN A 53 -7.95 7.40 -10.48
N ALA A 54 -7.97 6.06 -10.57
CA ALA A 54 -8.79 5.22 -9.71
C ALA A 54 -8.38 5.36 -8.24
N ILE A 55 -7.07 5.36 -7.98
CA ILE A 55 -6.53 5.55 -6.62
C ILE A 55 -6.88 6.95 -6.12
N ALA A 56 -6.71 7.99 -6.95
CA ALA A 56 -7.07 9.37 -6.59
C ALA A 56 -8.53 9.48 -6.16
N VAL A 57 -9.46 8.93 -6.96
CA VAL A 57 -10.90 8.93 -6.64
C VAL A 57 -11.20 8.17 -5.34
N LYS A 58 -10.57 7.00 -5.12
CA LYS A 58 -10.84 6.18 -3.93
C LYS A 58 -10.23 6.73 -2.64
N THR A 59 -9.15 7.49 -2.74
CA THR A 59 -8.44 8.05 -1.58
C THR A 59 -8.78 9.52 -1.33
N GLY A 60 -9.44 10.20 -2.27
CA GLY A 60 -9.69 11.65 -2.21
C GLY A 60 -8.44 12.50 -2.48
N LEU A 61 -7.32 11.90 -2.86
CA LEU A 61 -6.07 12.59 -3.16
C LEU A 61 -6.07 13.10 -4.60
N SER A 62 -5.26 14.12 -4.87
CA SER A 62 -4.97 14.52 -6.25
C SER A 62 -4.14 13.46 -6.97
N LYS A 63 -4.26 13.40 -8.30
CA LYS A 63 -3.47 12.46 -9.14
C LYS A 63 -1.96 12.65 -8.95
N SER A 64 -1.49 13.89 -8.82
CA SER A 64 -0.08 14.20 -8.57
C SER A 64 0.39 13.75 -7.19
N ALA A 65 -0.45 13.86 -6.15
CA ALA A 65 -0.17 13.34 -4.82
C ALA A 65 -0.07 11.81 -4.83
N VAL A 66 -0.98 11.11 -5.52
CA VAL A 66 -0.92 9.66 -5.72
C VAL A 66 0.37 9.26 -6.43
N GLN A 67 0.74 9.96 -7.51
CA GLN A 67 1.96 9.66 -8.25
C GLN A 67 3.21 9.86 -7.38
N ALA A 68 3.26 10.93 -6.56
CA ALA A 68 4.35 11.16 -5.61
C ALA A 68 4.41 10.10 -4.50
N ALA A 69 3.25 9.70 -3.98
CA ALA A 69 3.11 8.63 -3.00
C ALA A 69 3.65 7.30 -3.54
N LEU A 70 3.20 6.87 -4.73
CA LEU A 70 3.67 5.62 -5.34
C LEU A 70 5.17 5.62 -5.60
N ARG A 71 5.75 6.73 -6.08
CA ARG A 71 7.22 6.86 -6.22
C ARG A 71 7.95 6.69 -4.89
N HIS A 72 7.38 7.22 -3.81
CA HIS A 72 7.98 7.10 -2.49
C HIS A 72 7.87 5.67 -1.94
N LEU A 73 6.70 5.04 -2.06
CA LEU A 73 6.48 3.64 -1.66
C LEU A 73 7.37 2.66 -2.42
N LYS A 74 7.59 2.90 -3.72
CA LYS A 74 8.52 2.13 -4.54
C LYS A 74 9.95 2.23 -4.02
N ARG A 75 10.44 3.44 -3.71
CA ARG A 75 11.78 3.64 -3.11
C ARG A 75 11.92 2.97 -1.74
N ARG A 76 10.84 2.88 -0.97
CA ARG A 76 10.78 2.17 0.32
C ARG A 76 10.60 0.65 0.19
N GLY A 77 10.43 0.10 -1.01
CA GLY A 77 10.20 -1.34 -1.23
C GLY A 77 8.85 -1.84 -0.70
N LEU A 78 7.86 -0.95 -0.59
CA LEU A 78 6.50 -1.26 -0.13
C LEU A 78 5.52 -1.53 -1.29
N VAL A 79 5.89 -1.08 -2.49
CA VAL A 79 5.21 -1.40 -3.74
C VAL A 79 6.28 -1.85 -4.73
N GLY A 80 6.04 -2.98 -5.39
CA GLY A 80 6.93 -3.52 -6.42
C GLY A 80 6.89 -2.71 -7.71
N ASP A 81 7.63 -3.17 -8.72
CA ASP A 81 7.58 -2.58 -10.04
C ASP A 81 6.16 -2.66 -10.64
N GLU A 82 5.85 -1.67 -11.48
CA GLU A 82 4.61 -1.67 -12.24
C GLU A 82 4.77 -2.69 -13.36
N GLU A 83 4.05 -3.81 -13.26
CA GLU A 83 3.91 -4.72 -14.40
C GLU A 83 2.94 -4.10 -15.40
N VAL A 84 3.25 -4.25 -16.69
CA VAL A 84 2.44 -3.72 -17.78
C VAL A 84 1.10 -4.48 -17.83
N GLY A 85 0.14 -4.01 -17.04
CA GLY A 85 -1.28 -4.18 -17.35
C GLY A 85 -1.68 -3.28 -18.53
N THR A 86 -2.97 -3.09 -18.79
CA THR A 86 -3.40 -2.04 -19.74
C THR A 86 -2.83 -0.70 -19.30
N GLN A 87 -2.42 0.19 -20.23
CA GLN A 87 -1.91 1.54 -19.89
C GLN A 87 -2.84 2.31 -18.94
N VAL A 88 -4.14 2.05 -19.05
CA VAL A 88 -5.19 2.65 -18.22
C VAL A 88 -5.30 1.99 -16.85
N ASN A 89 -4.89 0.73 -16.66
CA ASN A 89 -4.98 0.04 -15.37
C ASN A 89 -3.71 -0.80 -15.09
N PRO A 90 -2.62 -0.14 -14.65
CA PRO A 90 -1.37 -0.83 -14.41
C PRO A 90 -1.46 -1.71 -13.16
N VAL A 91 -0.70 -2.80 -13.15
CA VAL A 91 -0.67 -3.75 -12.03
C VAL A 91 0.36 -3.28 -11.00
N ARG A 92 -0.09 -3.12 -9.75
CA ARG A 92 0.76 -2.76 -8.60
C ARG A 92 0.90 -3.94 -7.67
N HIS A 93 2.13 -4.30 -7.34
CA HIS A 93 2.43 -5.35 -6.37
C HIS A 93 2.56 -4.76 -4.97
N VAL A 94 1.64 -5.09 -4.06
CA VAL A 94 1.71 -4.66 -2.67
C VAL A 94 2.67 -5.55 -1.92
N LEU A 95 3.74 -4.97 -1.38
CA LEU A 95 4.74 -5.70 -0.62
C LEU A 95 4.50 -5.55 0.88
N ARG A 96 4.76 -6.63 1.61
CA ARG A 96 4.70 -6.70 3.08
C ARG A 96 6.06 -7.16 3.60
N PRO A 97 7.11 -6.33 3.50
CA PRO A 97 8.49 -6.76 3.74
C PRO A 97 8.72 -7.32 5.15
N TRP A 98 7.94 -6.88 6.14
CA TRP A 98 7.99 -7.40 7.52
C TRP A 98 7.54 -8.86 7.63
N ARG A 99 6.61 -9.32 6.76
CA ARG A 99 6.16 -10.72 6.76
C ARG A 99 7.22 -11.70 6.26
N ARG A 100 8.26 -11.20 5.56
CA ARG A 100 9.41 -12.01 5.12
C ARG A 100 10.52 -12.10 6.17
N ARG A 101 10.45 -11.32 7.25
CA ARG A 101 11.49 -11.20 8.28
C ARG A 101 10.93 -11.43 9.68
N TRP A 102 10.18 -12.51 9.85
CA TRP A 102 9.75 -12.90 11.18
C TRP A 102 9.74 -14.43 11.39
N PRO A 103 10.82 -15.02 11.91
CA PRO A 103 10.74 -16.22 12.73
C PRO A 103 10.26 -15.81 14.12
N LEU A 104 9.02 -16.18 14.49
CA LEU A 104 8.45 -15.91 15.82
C LEU A 104 8.85 -16.98 16.86
N ASP A 105 9.96 -17.66 16.63
CA ASP A 105 10.55 -18.62 17.60
C ASP A 105 11.48 -17.94 18.62
N ALA A 106 11.53 -16.61 18.65
CA ALA A 106 12.21 -15.87 19.72
C ALA A 106 11.18 -15.26 20.68
N ALA A 107 10.56 -16.15 21.46
CA ALA A 107 9.93 -15.82 22.73
C ALA A 107 10.99 -15.40 23.76
N PRO A 108 10.57 -14.78 24.88
CA PRO A 108 10.31 -15.60 26.08
C PRO A 108 8.83 -15.77 26.40
#